data_AF-A0A1J6VR85-F1
#
_entry.id   AF-A0A1J6VR85-F1
#
_cell.length_a   1.000
_cell.length_b   1.000
_cell.length_c   1.000
_cell.angle_alpha   90.00
_cell.angle_beta   90.00
_cell.angle_gamma   90.00
#
_symmetry.space_group_name_H-M   'P 1'
#
loop_
_entity.id
_entity.type
_entity.pdbx_description
1 polymer ?
#
loop_
_entity_poly.entity_id
_entity_poly.type
_entity_poly.pdbx_seq_one_letter_code
_entity_poly.pdbx_strand_id
1 'polypeptide(L)'
;MINHLETLIEQCRSKYHLQLLFPSNPFILDFQCEDQRYTISLSNKECKIVEDPMAHDPQFVIQGNEDMIACLLEGEELLSRMVENNQLDIKGGYRQLLFIESVLWLTRPVVKETVEI
;
A
#
# COMPACT_ATOMS: atom_id res chain seq x y z
N MET A 1 -2.00 -12.68 -2.79
CA MET A 1 -1.55 -11.30 -3.13
C MET A 1 -2.56 -10.47 -3.96
N ILE A 2 -2.77 -10.73 -5.26
CA ILE A 2 -3.55 -9.85 -6.17
C ILE A 2 -4.90 -9.35 -5.60
N ASN A 3 -5.69 -10.23 -4.99
CA ASN A 3 -6.99 -9.85 -4.41
C ASN A 3 -6.90 -8.75 -3.33
N HIS A 4 -5.83 -8.75 -2.52
CA HIS A 4 -5.61 -7.69 -1.51
C HIS A 4 -5.27 -6.35 -2.18
N LEU A 5 -4.51 -6.37 -3.28
CA LEU A 5 -4.21 -5.16 -4.05
C LEU A 5 -5.45 -4.63 -4.75
N GLU A 6 -6.29 -5.48 -5.32
CA GLU A 6 -7.56 -5.07 -5.91
C GLU A 6 -8.46 -4.39 -4.87
N THR A 7 -8.56 -4.98 -3.68
CA THR A 7 -9.29 -4.40 -2.54
C THR A 7 -8.71 -3.04 -2.15
N LEU A 8 -7.38 -2.93 -2.02
CA LEU A 8 -6.70 -1.67 -1.73
C LEU A 8 -7.04 -0.60 -2.78
N ILE A 9 -6.96 -0.94 -4.07
CA ILE A 9 -7.26 -0.02 -5.16
C ILE A 9 -8.73 0.40 -5.16
N GLU A 10 -9.65 -0.51 -4.86
CA GLU A 10 -11.08 -0.20 -4.72
C GLU A 10 -11.33 0.76 -3.55
N GLN A 11 -10.65 0.57 -2.41
CA GLN A 11 -10.72 1.49 -1.27
C GLN A 11 -10.16 2.87 -1.61
N CYS A 12 -9.04 2.93 -2.33
CA CYS A 12 -8.47 4.18 -2.84
C CYS A 12 -9.43 4.93 -3.77
N ARG A 13 -10.17 4.21 -4.62
CA ARG A 13 -11.12 4.79 -5.59
C ARG A 13 -12.43 5.24 -4.95
N SER A 14 -12.96 4.50 -3.99
CA SER A 14 -14.28 4.74 -3.38
C SER A 14 -14.30 5.91 -2.39
N LYS A 15 -13.18 6.20 -1.73
CA LYS A 15 -13.09 7.26 -0.71
C LYS A 15 -12.63 8.58 -1.36
N TYR A 16 -13.57 9.45 -1.73
CA TYR A 16 -13.28 10.76 -2.33
C TYR A 16 -12.23 11.57 -1.55
N HIS A 17 -12.27 11.53 -0.21
CA HIS A 17 -11.30 12.24 0.63
C HIS A 17 -9.86 11.74 0.48
N LEU A 18 -9.64 10.48 0.07
CA LEU A 18 -8.30 9.96 -0.24
C LEU A 18 -7.70 10.58 -1.49
N GLN A 19 -8.53 10.93 -2.47
CA GLN A 19 -8.06 11.56 -3.71
C GLN A 19 -7.38 12.92 -3.44
N LEU A 20 -7.73 13.60 -2.34
CA LEU A 20 -7.10 14.85 -1.92
C LEU A 20 -5.68 14.65 -1.36
N LEU A 21 -5.39 13.46 -0.84
CA LEU A 21 -4.05 13.11 -0.34
C LEU A 21 -3.12 12.67 -1.47
N PHE A 22 -3.68 12.15 -2.55
CA PHE A 22 -2.89 11.60 -3.63
C PHE A 22 -2.22 12.69 -4.48
N PRO A 23 -0.97 12.47 -4.89
CA PRO A 23 -0.25 13.42 -5.73
C PRO A 23 -0.89 13.52 -7.12
N SER A 24 -0.66 14.66 -7.77
CA SER A 24 -1.07 14.88 -9.17
C SER A 24 -0.24 14.05 -10.16
N ASN A 25 1.00 13.75 -9.80
CA ASN A 25 1.88 12.85 -10.54
C ASN A 25 1.78 11.45 -9.94
N PRO A 26 1.73 10.38 -10.76
CA PRO A 26 1.67 9.01 -10.26
C PRO A 26 2.78 8.68 -9.27
N PHE A 27 2.37 8.19 -8.10
CA PHE A 27 3.23 7.55 -7.13
C PHE A 27 3.25 6.04 -7.41
N ILE A 28 4.41 5.51 -7.76
CA ILE A 28 4.63 4.10 -8.05
C ILE A 28 5.11 3.41 -6.77
N LEU A 29 4.32 2.46 -6.30
CA LEU A 29 4.59 1.63 -5.13
C LEU A 29 4.76 0.18 -5.59
N ASP A 30 5.84 -0.44 -5.14
CA ASP A 30 6.13 -1.83 -5.41
C ASP A 30 6.07 -2.71 -4.17
N PHE A 31 5.49 -3.88 -4.35
CA PHE A 31 5.52 -4.99 -3.40
C PHE A 31 6.38 -6.09 -4.01
N GLN A 32 7.42 -6.51 -3.29
CA GLN A 32 8.34 -7.57 -3.69
C GLN A 32 8.23 -8.72 -2.68
N CYS A 33 7.65 -9.83 -3.14
CA CYS A 33 7.44 -11.04 -2.36
C CYS A 33 8.19 -12.19 -3.02
N GLU A 34 9.29 -12.67 -2.42
CA GLU A 34 10.09 -13.76 -2.99
C GLU A 34 10.47 -13.49 -4.47
N ASP A 35 9.98 -14.30 -5.42
CA ASP A 35 10.19 -14.16 -6.86
C ASP A 35 9.08 -13.35 -7.59
N GLN A 36 8.12 -12.81 -6.84
CA GLN A 36 6.97 -12.07 -7.36
C GLN A 36 7.09 -10.57 -7.08
N ARG A 37 6.70 -9.76 -8.06
CA ARG A 37 6.65 -8.31 -7.94
C ARG A 37 5.30 -7.80 -8.41
N TYR A 38 4.69 -6.96 -7.58
CA TYR A 38 3.44 -6.30 -7.87
C TYR A 38 3.62 -4.80 -7.77
N THR A 39 3.17 -4.07 -8.78
CA THR A 39 3.31 -2.62 -8.83
C THR A 39 1.93 -1.98 -8.85
N ILE A 40 1.74 -0.97 -8.03
CA ILE A 40 0.56 -0.12 -8.07
C ILE A 40 0.94 1.33 -8.35
N SER A 41 0.05 2.02 -9.04
CA SER A 41 0.15 3.45 -9.34
C SER A 41 -0.96 4.17 -8.59
N LEU A 42 -0.59 5.17 -7.78
CA LEU A 42 -1.49 5.99 -6.99
C LEU A 42 -1.41 7.44 -7.44
N SER A 43 -2.53 8.02 -7.85
CA SER A 43 -2.65 9.44 -8.16
C SER A 43 -4.06 9.93 -7.87
N ASN A 44 -4.24 11.24 -7.80
CA ASN A 44 -5.57 11.84 -7.64
C ASN A 44 -6.49 11.66 -8.87
N LYS A 45 -5.95 11.20 -10.01
CA LYS A 45 -6.71 10.91 -11.23
C LYS A 45 -7.13 9.45 -11.30
N GLU A 46 -6.21 8.56 -10.96
CA GLU A 46 -6.37 7.12 -11.10
C GLU A 46 -5.49 6.39 -10.08
N CYS A 47 -6.06 5.34 -9.48
CA CYS A 47 -5.33 4.31 -8.75
C CYS A 47 -5.48 3.00 -9.51
N LYS A 48 -4.40 2.26 -9.79
CA LYS A 48 -4.47 0.97 -10.49
C LYS A 48 -3.30 0.05 -10.17
N ILE A 49 -3.51 -1.25 -10.36
CA ILE A 49 -2.43 -2.22 -10.49
C ILE A 49 -1.82 -2.06 -11.89
N VAL A 50 -0.50 -2.14 -11.99
CA VAL A 50 0.24 -1.99 -13.24
C VAL A 50 0.52 -3.38 -13.83
N GLU A 51 0.23 -3.55 -15.12
CA GLU A 51 0.37 -4.84 -15.84
C GLU A 51 1.83 -5.22 -16.11
N ASP A 52 2.71 -4.24 -16.30
CA ASP A 52 4.16 -4.44 -16.46
C ASP A 52 4.93 -3.78 -15.29
N PRO A 53 5.22 -4.54 -14.22
CA PRO A 53 5.97 -4.07 -13.05
C PRO A 53 7.41 -3.62 -13.36
N MET A 54 7.99 -4.07 -14.48
CA MET A 54 9.38 -3.74 -14.86
C MET A 54 9.50 -2.41 -15.60
N ALA A 55 8.41 -1.92 -16.19
CA ALA A 55 8.41 -0.71 -17.00
C ALA A 55 8.52 0.60 -16.19
N HIS A 56 8.45 0.53 -14.85
CA HIS A 56 8.38 1.70 -13.99
C HIS A 56 9.48 1.69 -12.90
N ASP A 57 9.99 2.88 -12.60
CA ASP A 57 10.92 3.11 -11.50
C ASP A 57 10.11 3.44 -10.22
N PRO A 58 10.10 2.57 -9.19
CA PRO A 58 9.27 2.77 -8.01
C PRO A 58 9.81 3.89 -7.12
N GLN A 59 8.93 4.78 -6.67
CA GLN A 59 9.28 5.77 -5.64
C GLN A 59 9.38 5.14 -4.25
N PHE A 60 8.74 3.99 -4.04
CA PHE A 60 8.79 3.24 -2.79
C PHE A 60 8.63 1.75 -3.04
N VAL A 61 9.37 0.94 -2.30
CA VAL A 61 9.34 -0.52 -2.37
C VAL A 61 9.12 -1.07 -0.97
N ILE A 62 8.21 -2.03 -0.85
CA ILE A 62 7.99 -2.87 0.33
C ILE A 62 8.40 -4.29 -0.05
N GLN A 63 9.28 -4.89 0.74
CA GLN A 63 9.83 -6.21 0.51
C GLN A 63 9.58 -7.09 1.74
N GLY A 64 9.17 -8.33 1.54
CA GLY A 64 8.87 -9.26 2.62
C GLY A 64 8.34 -10.59 2.09
N ASN A 65 7.92 -11.47 2.99
CA ASN A 65 7.14 -12.63 2.57
C ASN A 65 5.68 -12.22 2.26
N GLU A 66 4.97 -13.07 1.53
CA GLU A 66 3.59 -12.77 1.12
C GLU A 66 2.66 -12.58 2.33
N ASP A 67 2.83 -13.40 3.38
CA ASP A 67 1.98 -13.35 4.58
C ASP A 67 2.09 -12.01 5.33
N MET A 68 3.29 -11.46 5.49
CA MET A 68 3.46 -10.16 6.17
C MET A 68 2.94 -9.02 5.31
N ILE A 69 3.09 -9.09 3.99
CA ILE A 69 2.53 -8.09 3.09
C ILE A 69 0.99 -8.16 3.08
N ALA A 70 0.40 -9.35 3.15
CA ALA A 70 -1.04 -9.52 3.31
C ALA A 70 -1.54 -8.91 4.64
N CYS A 71 -0.89 -9.23 5.76
CA CYS A 71 -1.16 -8.66 7.08
C CYS A 71 -1.14 -7.12 7.07
N LEU A 72 -0.16 -6.53 6.37
CA LEU A 72 -0.06 -5.08 6.17
C LEU A 72 -1.26 -4.52 5.39
N LEU A 73 -1.65 -5.17 4.29
CA LEU A 73 -2.72 -4.72 3.41
C LEU A 73 -4.11 -4.90 4.01
N GLU A 74 -4.25 -5.86 4.92
CA GLU A 74 -5.43 -6.07 5.75
C GLU A 74 -5.51 -5.05 6.90
N GLY A 75 -4.45 -4.27 7.11
CA GLY A 75 -4.40 -3.24 8.13
C GLY A 75 -4.30 -3.78 9.55
N GLU A 76 -3.80 -5.01 9.71
CA GLU A 76 -3.61 -5.65 11.01
C GLU A 76 -2.46 -5.02 11.80
N GLU A 77 -1.44 -4.49 11.11
CA GLU A 77 -0.31 -3.78 11.71
C GLU A 77 0.17 -2.61 10.82
N LEU A 78 0.86 -1.66 11.44
CA LEU A 78 1.47 -0.50 10.78
C LEU A 78 2.78 -0.87 10.05
N LEU A 79 2.99 -0.30 8.86
CA LEU A 79 4.21 -0.51 8.06
C LEU A 79 5.48 -0.16 8.86
N SER A 80 5.47 0.99 9.54
CA SER A 80 6.60 1.44 10.37
C SER A 80 6.99 0.41 11.44
N ARG A 81 6.00 -0.16 12.14
CA ARG A 81 6.21 -1.18 13.16
C ARG A 81 6.72 -2.50 12.57
N MET A 82 6.17 -2.92 11.43
CA MET A 82 6.64 -4.13 10.75
C MET A 82 8.09 -3.99 10.28
N VAL A 83 8.49 -2.78 9.86
CA VAL A 83 9.90 -2.47 9.54
C VAL A 83 10.78 -2.47 10.79
N GLU A 84 10.34 -1.83 11.89
CA GLU A 84 11.07 -1.82 13.17
C GLU A 84 11.29 -3.23 13.73
N ASN A 85 10.32 -4.13 13.52
CA ASN A 85 10.39 -5.52 13.95
C ASN A 85 11.15 -6.44 12.98
N ASN A 86 11.74 -5.91 11.90
CA ASN A 86 12.40 -6.68 10.84
C ASN A 86 11.48 -7.71 10.14
N GLN A 87 10.18 -7.45 10.09
CA GLN A 87 9.20 -8.29 9.38
C GLN A 87 9.08 -7.90 7.91
N LEU A 88 9.30 -6.62 7.60
CA LEU A 88 9.31 -6.06 6.25
C LEU A 88 10.55 -5.17 6.07
N ASP A 89 11.08 -5.15 4.86
CA ASP A 89 12.10 -4.22 4.42
C ASP A 89 11.49 -3.16 3.50
N ILE A 90 12.04 -1.94 3.52
CA ILE A 90 11.59 -0.85 2.65
C ILE A 90 12.73 -0.19 1.89
N LYS A 91 12.44 0.30 0.69
CA LYS A 91 13.32 1.21 -0.06
C LYS A 91 12.55 2.46 -0.44
N GLY A 92 13.06 3.62 -0.02
CA GLY A 92 12.47 4.91 -0.31
C GLY A 92 12.71 5.89 0.83
N GLY A 93 12.34 7.15 0.62
CA GLY A 93 12.52 8.19 1.64
C GLY A 93 11.44 8.15 2.73
N TYR A 94 11.73 8.80 3.85
CA TYR A 94 10.80 8.88 4.99
C TYR A 94 9.46 9.54 4.64
N ARG A 95 9.45 10.52 3.72
CA ARG A 95 8.20 11.14 3.26
C ARG A 95 7.30 10.15 2.53
N GLN A 96 7.90 9.28 1.72
CA GLN A 96 7.20 8.24 0.99
C GLN A 96 6.64 7.18 1.95
N LEU A 97 7.41 6.80 2.99
CA LEU A 97 6.92 5.93 4.06
C LEU A 97 5.66 6.50 4.72
N LEU A 98 5.72 7.76 5.21
CA LEU A 98 4.58 8.40 5.87
C LEU A 98 3.34 8.49 4.97
N PHE A 99 3.57 8.78 3.68
CA PHE A 99 2.48 8.80 2.70
C PHE A 99 1.84 7.43 2.56
N ILE A 100 2.63 6.38 2.29
CA ILE A 100 2.13 5.02 2.12
C ILE A 100 1.44 4.51 3.38
N GLU A 101 2.00 4.76 4.55
CA GLU A 101 1.39 4.38 5.83
C GLU A 101 0.03 5.07 6.04
N SER A 102 -0.09 6.34 5.67
CA SER A 102 -1.37 7.06 5.68
C SER A 102 -2.38 6.42 4.72
N VAL A 103 -1.95 6.03 3.52
CA VAL A 103 -2.82 5.36 2.54
C VAL A 103 -3.29 4.02 3.09
N LEU A 104 -2.39 3.17 3.58
CA LEU A 104 -2.71 1.85 4.13
C LEU A 104 -3.67 1.97 5.32
N TRP A 105 -3.40 2.91 6.24
CA TRP A 105 -4.28 3.14 7.39
C TRP A 105 -5.70 3.55 6.99
N LEU A 106 -5.83 4.42 6.00
CA LEU A 106 -7.14 4.93 5.56
C LEU A 106 -7.87 3.97 4.63
N THR A 107 -7.17 3.00 4.05
CA THR A 107 -7.73 1.97 3.16
C THR A 107 -7.97 0.64 3.87
N ARG A 108 -7.60 0.53 5.15
CA ARG A 108 -7.87 -0.64 5.97
C ARG A 108 -9.33 -1.11 5.81
N PRO A 109 -9.58 -2.42 5.61
CA PRO A 109 -10.91 -2.98 5.69
C PRO A 109 -11.54 -2.54 7.01
N VAL A 110 -12.79 -2.08 6.98
CA VAL A 110 -13.52 -1.83 8.23
C VAL A 110 -13.83 -3.19 8.83
N VAL A 111 -12.89 -3.74 9.60
CA VAL A 111 -13.26 -4.64 10.69
C VAL A 111 -14.18 -3.78 11.55
N LYS A 112 -15.41 -4.24 11.76
CA LYS A 112 -16.33 -3.63 12.73
C LYS A 112 -15.57 -3.58 14.05
N GLU A 113 -14.92 -2.46 14.35
CA GLU A 113 -14.69 -2.06 15.71
C GLU A 113 -16.10 -1.90 16.27
N THR A 114 -16.59 -2.94 16.94
CA THR A 114 -17.62 -2.76 17.96
C THR A 114 -16.99 -1.83 18.97
N VAL A 115 -17.19 -0.53 18.77
CA VAL A 115 -17.08 0.43 19.83
C VAL A 115 -18.15 0.00 20.83
N GLU A 116 -17.73 -0.72 21.88
CA GLU A 116 -18.58 -0.87 23.05
C GLU A 116 -18.71 0.53 23.64
N ILE A 117 -19.91 1.11 23.49
CA ILE A 117 -20.35 2.35 24.13
C ILE A 117 -21.11 1.97 25.39
#